data_AF-A0A1D6P8L1-F1
#
_entry.id   AF-A0A1D6P8L1-F1
#
_cell.length_a   1.000
_cell.length_b   1.000
_cell.length_c   1.000
_cell.angle_alpha   90.00
_cell.angle_beta   90.00
_cell.angle_gamma   90.00
#
_symmetry.space_group_name_H-M   'P 1'
#
loop_
_entity.id
_entity.type
_entity.pdbx_description
1 polymer ?
#
loop_
_entity_poly.entity_id
_entity_poly.type
_entity_poly.pdbx_seq_one_letter_code
_entity_poly.pdbx_strand_id
1 'polypeptide(L)'
;MILWSVNLVGGFKMPLPSQCSKEFACIPEHFLDDAMDLLVLTSRIPKALESFVLDDFLSFIIMFMGSTSYIKNPYLRAKMVEVLNCWMPQRSGLSSTASLFEGHQLCLDYLVRNLLKLYVDIEFTGSHTQFFDKFNIRHNIAELLEYLWDVPSHRNAWRQIAKEEEKGVYLNFLNFLINDSIYLLDESLNKILELKEIEAEMTNTVEWERRPAQEREERLRVFHQWENIVRFDMRLANEDVGMLAFTSEQIPAPFLLPEMVERVASMLNYFLLQLAGPQRKSLTVKDPEKYEFKPKQLLKQIATIYVHISRGDKESVFPAAISKDGRAYNDQLFASAANILWKIGGDPKIIQEFMQLAGRAKAAASEAMDAEAILGDIPDEFLDPIQYTLMKDPVTLPSSKVTVDRPVIIRHLLSDSTDPFNRSHLTQDMLIPNTELKLQIEEFVQSQQLRKRTAAVSEIGQADGADDMAE
;
A
#
# COMPACT_ATOMS: atom_id res chain seq x y z
N MET A 1 36.05 -14.63 2.04
CA MET A 1 35.24 -14.31 0.85
C MET A 1 34.62 -12.93 0.94
N ILE A 2 33.74 -12.66 1.91
CA ILE A 2 33.10 -11.35 2.09
C ILE A 2 34.10 -10.18 2.09
N LEU A 3 35.14 -10.23 2.92
CA LEU A 3 36.18 -9.19 2.95
C LEU A 3 36.88 -9.01 1.59
N TRP A 4 37.11 -10.10 0.85
CA TRP A 4 37.72 -10.04 -0.46
C TRP A 4 36.78 -9.35 -1.47
N SER A 5 35.50 -9.70 -1.50
CA SER A 5 34.49 -9.06 -2.36
C SER A 5 34.35 -7.56 -2.07
N VAL A 6 34.41 -7.17 -0.79
CA VAL A 6 34.37 -5.76 -0.37
C VAL A 6 35.61 -5.00 -0.81
N ASN A 7 36.79 -5.64 -0.74
CA ASN A 7 38.03 -5.02 -1.21
C ASN A 7 38.01 -4.73 -2.71
N LEU A 8 37.33 -5.55 -3.52
CA LEU A 8 37.16 -5.31 -4.97
C LEU A 8 36.33 -4.05 -5.29
N VAL A 9 35.58 -3.53 -4.32
CA VAL A 9 34.80 -2.28 -4.45
C VAL A 9 35.39 -1.13 -3.64
N GLY A 10 36.60 -1.33 -3.08
CA GLY A 10 37.36 -0.30 -2.40
C GLY A 10 37.02 -0.12 -0.92
N GLY A 11 36.60 -1.19 -0.24
CA GLY A 11 36.39 -1.24 1.21
C GLY A 11 34.92 -1.04 1.65
N PHE A 12 34.68 -1.11 2.96
CA PHE A 12 33.37 -0.85 3.55
C PHE A 12 33.02 0.63 3.49
N LYS A 13 32.44 1.07 2.38
CA LYS A 13 32.04 2.46 2.15
C LYS A 13 30.80 2.54 1.28
N MET A 14 30.01 3.57 1.53
CA MET A 14 28.84 3.95 0.74
C MET A 14 28.95 5.42 0.30
N PRO A 15 28.36 5.82 -0.84
CA PRO A 15 27.70 4.95 -1.81
C PRO A 15 28.68 4.01 -2.54
N LEU A 16 28.19 2.87 -3.02
CA LEU A 16 28.96 1.98 -3.89
C LEU A 16 29.39 2.71 -5.18
N PRO A 17 30.53 2.32 -5.79
CA PRO A 17 30.92 2.85 -7.10
C PRO A 17 29.80 2.66 -8.15
N SER A 18 29.64 3.61 -9.06
CA SER A 18 28.57 3.56 -10.06
C SER A 18 28.72 2.41 -11.06
N GLN A 19 29.95 1.98 -11.33
CA GLN A 19 30.27 0.84 -12.19
C GLN A 19 30.76 -0.34 -11.35
N CYS A 20 30.09 -1.48 -11.48
CA CYS A 20 30.54 -2.73 -10.91
C CYS A 20 31.86 -3.16 -11.58
N SER A 21 32.88 -3.46 -10.78
CA SER A 21 34.16 -3.95 -11.30
C SER A 21 33.98 -5.30 -12.00
N LYS A 22 34.75 -5.55 -13.06
CA LYS A 22 34.64 -6.81 -13.81
C LYS A 22 34.98 -7.99 -12.92
N GLU A 23 35.95 -7.82 -12.02
CA GLU A 23 36.37 -8.80 -11.04
C GLU A 23 35.22 -9.18 -10.10
N PHE A 24 34.46 -8.21 -9.59
CA PHE A 24 33.29 -8.48 -8.75
C PHE A 24 32.18 -9.17 -9.56
N ALA A 25 31.91 -8.69 -10.78
CA ALA A 25 30.89 -9.26 -11.66
C ALA A 25 31.19 -10.71 -12.08
N CYS A 26 32.44 -11.15 -12.00
CA CYS A 26 32.86 -12.52 -12.26
C CYS A 26 32.73 -13.46 -11.04
N ILE A 27 32.38 -12.96 -9.86
CA ILE A 27 32.17 -13.80 -8.67
C ILE A 27 30.92 -14.66 -8.89
N PRO A 28 31.03 -16.00 -8.82
CA PRO A 28 29.84 -16.85 -8.89
C PRO A 28 28.89 -16.61 -7.71
N GLU A 29 27.60 -16.50 -7.99
CA GLU A 29 26.59 -16.14 -6.98
C GLU A 29 26.58 -17.08 -5.76
N HIS A 30 26.82 -18.38 -5.97
CA HIS A 30 26.82 -19.38 -4.89
C HIS A 30 27.83 -19.08 -3.77
N PHE A 31 28.95 -18.39 -4.06
CA PHE A 31 29.88 -18.00 -2.99
C PHE A 31 29.27 -17.04 -1.98
N LEU A 32 28.37 -16.17 -2.44
CA LEU A 32 27.64 -15.25 -1.57
C LEU A 32 26.42 -15.94 -0.97
N ASP A 33 25.75 -16.79 -1.75
CA ASP A 33 24.58 -17.53 -1.32
C ASP A 33 24.89 -18.49 -0.15
N ASP A 34 25.93 -19.32 -0.30
CA ASP A 34 26.40 -20.25 0.73
C ASP A 34 26.82 -19.50 2.01
N ALA A 35 27.43 -18.32 1.85
CA ALA A 35 27.81 -17.49 2.99
C ALA A 35 26.57 -16.98 3.74
N MET A 36 25.52 -16.57 3.04
CA MET A 36 24.27 -16.16 3.68
C MET A 36 23.57 -17.35 4.35
N ASP A 37 23.53 -18.53 3.71
CA ASP A 37 22.94 -19.75 4.29
C ASP A 37 23.64 -20.16 5.58
N LEU A 38 24.97 -20.07 5.62
CA LEU A 38 25.74 -20.34 6.82
C LEU A 38 25.42 -19.33 7.94
N LEU A 39 25.23 -18.05 7.63
CA LEU A 39 24.83 -17.05 8.62
C LEU A 39 23.42 -17.30 9.15
N VAL A 40 22.45 -17.64 8.28
CA VAL A 40 21.09 -18.01 8.70
C VAL A 40 21.15 -19.23 9.61
N LEU A 41 21.87 -20.28 9.22
CA LEU A 41 22.02 -21.50 10.02
C LEU A 41 22.67 -21.22 11.37
N THR A 42 23.76 -20.45 11.38
CA THR A 42 24.49 -20.10 12.61
C THR A 42 23.62 -19.29 13.55
N SER A 43 22.78 -18.39 13.02
CA SER A 43 21.87 -17.57 13.83
C SER A 43 20.76 -18.38 14.51
N ARG A 44 20.48 -19.61 14.04
CA ARG A 44 19.54 -20.54 14.69
C ARG A 44 20.18 -21.30 15.86
N ILE A 45 21.50 -21.26 16.01
CA ILE A 45 22.22 -21.94 17.08
C ILE A 45 22.40 -20.97 18.25
N PRO A 46 21.86 -21.27 19.45
CA PRO A 46 21.96 -20.38 20.60
C PRO A 46 23.41 -20.01 20.92
N LYS A 47 23.68 -18.71 21.11
CA LYS A 47 24.98 -18.12 21.45
C LYS A 47 26.10 -18.27 20.42
N ALA A 48 25.86 -18.91 19.27
CA ALA A 48 26.90 -19.07 18.26
C ALA A 48 27.45 -17.73 17.77
N LEU A 49 26.58 -16.71 17.67
CA LEU A 49 26.92 -15.37 17.20
C LEU A 49 27.79 -14.56 18.18
N GLU A 50 27.85 -14.91 19.48
CA GLU A 50 28.62 -14.15 20.49
C GLU A 50 30.13 -14.14 20.20
N SER A 51 30.62 -15.12 19.44
CA SER A 51 32.05 -15.27 19.13
C SER A 51 32.48 -14.62 17.81
N PHE A 52 31.56 -13.99 17.07
CA PHE A 52 31.83 -13.44 15.74
C PHE A 52 31.80 -11.90 15.73
N VAL A 53 32.65 -11.33 14.86
CA VAL A 53 32.59 -9.89 14.53
C VAL A 53 31.52 -9.72 13.44
N LEU A 54 30.33 -9.27 13.84
CA LEU A 54 29.17 -9.18 12.94
C LEU A 54 29.17 -7.90 12.09
N ASP A 55 29.90 -6.85 12.49
CA ASP A 55 29.96 -5.55 11.81
C ASP A 55 30.37 -5.65 10.33
N ASP A 56 31.35 -6.51 10.01
CA ASP A 56 31.82 -6.72 8.64
C ASP A 56 30.73 -7.37 7.77
N PHE A 57 29.97 -8.31 8.34
CA PHE A 57 28.87 -8.97 7.63
C PHE A 57 27.67 -8.04 7.48
N LEU A 58 27.34 -7.26 8.51
CA LEU A 58 26.31 -6.22 8.46
C LEU A 58 26.63 -5.19 7.38
N SER A 59 27.86 -4.69 7.37
CA SER A 59 28.34 -3.72 6.37
C SER A 59 28.23 -4.28 4.95
N PHE A 60 28.65 -5.54 4.77
CA PHE A 60 28.51 -6.23 3.49
C PHE A 60 27.05 -6.31 3.04
N ILE A 61 26.15 -6.77 3.91
CA ILE A 61 24.73 -6.90 3.62
C ILE A 61 24.15 -5.53 3.22
N ILE A 62 24.37 -4.48 4.01
CA ILE A 62 23.84 -3.15 3.74
C ILE A 62 24.34 -2.63 2.39
N MET A 63 25.63 -2.80 2.08
CA MET A 63 26.20 -2.32 0.82
C MET A 63 25.51 -2.94 -0.40
N PHE A 64 25.27 -4.25 -0.38
CA PHE A 64 24.85 -4.98 -1.59
C PHE A 64 23.35 -5.28 -1.69
N MET A 65 22.61 -5.34 -0.57
CA MET A 65 21.18 -5.70 -0.57
C MET A 65 20.30 -4.73 -1.36
N GLY A 66 20.67 -3.44 -1.43
CA GLY A 66 19.93 -2.41 -2.17
C GLY A 66 20.42 -2.21 -3.61
N SER A 67 21.39 -2.99 -4.08
CA SER A 67 22.18 -2.66 -5.27
C SER A 67 22.02 -3.67 -6.42
N THR A 68 21.06 -3.42 -7.31
CA THR A 68 20.81 -4.20 -8.53
C THR A 68 21.97 -4.18 -9.53
N SER A 69 22.86 -3.19 -9.47
CA SER A 69 24.05 -3.10 -10.33
C SER A 69 25.17 -4.07 -9.92
N TYR A 70 25.16 -4.54 -8.66
CA TYR A 70 26.17 -5.44 -8.12
C TYR A 70 25.61 -6.85 -7.92
N ILE A 71 24.47 -6.98 -7.24
CA ILE A 71 23.77 -8.25 -7.07
C ILE A 71 22.43 -8.15 -7.78
N LYS A 72 22.35 -8.80 -8.95
CA LYS A 72 21.14 -8.81 -9.78
C LYS A 72 20.07 -9.73 -9.21
N ASN A 73 20.49 -10.88 -8.66
CA ASN A 73 19.60 -11.89 -8.13
C ASN A 73 18.77 -11.34 -6.94
N PRO A 74 17.45 -11.17 -7.07
CA PRO A 74 16.60 -10.65 -6.01
C PRO A 74 16.51 -11.60 -4.80
N TYR A 75 16.59 -12.92 -5.03
CA TYR A 75 16.49 -13.91 -3.96
C TYR A 75 17.72 -13.90 -3.04
N LEU A 76 18.91 -13.69 -3.61
CA LEU A 76 20.13 -13.51 -2.80
C LEU A 76 20.04 -12.23 -1.95
N ARG A 77 19.53 -11.13 -2.51
CA ARG A 77 19.31 -9.88 -1.75
C ARG A 77 18.25 -10.06 -0.66
N ALA A 78 17.19 -10.83 -0.92
CA ALA A 78 16.19 -11.20 0.07
C ALA A 78 16.77 -12.06 1.20
N LYS A 79 17.64 -13.03 0.87
CA LYS A 79 18.35 -13.86 1.85
C LYS A 79 19.23 -13.01 2.78
N MET A 80 19.80 -11.90 2.29
CA MET A 80 20.50 -10.95 3.16
C MET A 80 19.58 -10.29 4.19
N VAL A 81 18.32 -10.01 3.83
CA VAL A 81 17.31 -9.52 4.79
C VAL A 81 16.97 -10.60 5.81
N GLU A 82 16.83 -11.85 5.40
CA GLU A 82 16.60 -12.99 6.31
C GLU A 82 17.71 -13.07 7.37
N VAL A 83 18.97 -12.91 6.98
CA VAL A 83 20.11 -12.85 7.93
C VAL A 83 19.93 -11.73 8.94
N LEU A 84 19.59 -10.51 8.49
CA LEU A 84 19.35 -9.38 9.41
C LEU A 84 18.17 -9.63 10.36
N ASN A 85 17.11 -10.27 9.88
CA ASN A 85 15.97 -10.66 10.71
C ASN A 85 16.39 -11.60 11.84
N CYS A 86 17.27 -12.57 11.57
CA CYS A 86 17.81 -13.43 12.62
C CYS A 86 18.63 -12.66 13.66
N TRP A 87 19.22 -11.51 13.30
CA TRP A 87 20.05 -10.71 14.21
C TRP A 87 19.26 -9.68 15.00
N MET A 88 17.99 -9.43 14.68
CA MET A 88 17.15 -8.52 15.48
C MET A 88 17.18 -8.94 16.96
N PRO A 89 17.31 -8.00 17.92
CA PRO A 89 17.45 -8.33 19.34
C PRO A 89 16.32 -9.23 19.87
N GLN A 90 15.09 -9.01 19.38
CA GLN A 90 13.91 -9.79 19.75
C GLN A 90 13.99 -11.27 19.33
N ARG A 91 14.74 -11.58 18.27
CA ARG A 91 14.88 -12.94 17.71
C ARG A 91 16.18 -13.63 18.14
N SER A 92 17.27 -12.88 18.15
CA SER A 92 18.58 -13.39 18.55
C SER A 92 18.69 -13.65 20.06
N GLY A 93 17.90 -12.94 20.89
CA GLY A 93 18.01 -12.98 22.35
C GLY A 93 19.31 -12.36 22.88
N LEU A 94 20.08 -11.69 22.02
CA LEU A 94 21.38 -11.10 22.33
C LEU A 94 21.26 -9.58 22.39
N SER A 95 21.57 -8.99 23.55
CA SER A 95 21.62 -7.52 23.68
C SER A 95 22.74 -6.90 22.83
N SER A 96 23.77 -7.66 22.46
CA SER A 96 24.90 -7.18 21.66
C SER A 96 24.55 -6.93 20.19
N THR A 97 23.46 -7.50 19.66
CA THR A 97 23.05 -7.20 18.28
C THR A 97 22.30 -5.88 18.18
N ALA A 98 21.78 -5.33 19.29
CA ALA A 98 21.13 -4.02 19.28
C ALA A 98 22.11 -2.92 18.82
N SER A 99 23.38 -2.99 19.21
CA SER A 99 24.39 -2.01 18.79
C SER A 99 24.68 -2.05 17.28
N LEU A 100 24.45 -3.18 16.61
CA LEU A 100 24.57 -3.28 15.16
C LEU A 100 23.52 -2.41 14.48
N PHE A 101 22.28 -2.45 14.96
CA PHE A 101 21.20 -1.68 14.36
C PHE A 101 21.21 -0.22 14.83
N GLU A 102 21.53 0.04 16.09
CA GLU A 102 21.39 1.37 16.70
C GLU A 102 22.66 2.23 16.64
N GLY A 103 23.84 1.62 16.46
CA GLY A 103 25.14 2.30 16.54
C GLY A 103 25.98 2.26 15.26
N HIS A 104 25.75 1.30 14.36
CA HIS A 104 26.58 1.16 13.16
C HIS A 104 26.25 2.22 12.09
N GLN A 105 27.24 3.02 11.68
CA GLN A 105 27.02 4.18 10.80
C GLN A 105 26.33 3.83 9.47
N LEU A 106 26.80 2.78 8.77
CA LEU A 106 26.15 2.37 7.50
C LEU A 106 24.71 1.91 7.71
N CYS A 107 24.40 1.36 8.89
CA CYS A 107 23.06 0.90 9.20
C CYS A 107 22.12 2.11 9.33
N LEU A 108 22.52 3.09 10.14
CA LEU A 108 21.77 4.32 10.37
C LEU A 108 21.53 5.11 9.08
N ASP A 109 22.50 5.14 8.18
CA ASP A 109 22.45 5.96 6.97
C ASP A 109 21.73 5.29 5.79
N TYR A 110 21.84 3.95 5.65
CA TYR A 110 21.46 3.26 4.41
C TYR A 110 20.46 2.11 4.57
N LEU A 111 20.30 1.52 5.76
CA LEU A 111 19.49 0.29 5.90
C LEU A 111 18.04 0.51 5.49
N VAL A 112 17.39 1.55 6.01
CA VAL A 112 15.99 1.87 5.69
C VAL A 112 15.81 2.13 4.18
N ARG A 113 16.69 2.94 3.58
CA ARG A 113 16.65 3.23 2.13
C ARG A 113 16.77 1.96 1.30
N ASN A 114 17.70 1.08 1.66
CA ASN A 114 17.97 -0.14 0.91
C ASN A 114 16.85 -1.16 1.06
N LEU A 115 16.21 -1.25 2.23
CA LEU A 115 15.01 -2.07 2.44
C LEU A 115 13.81 -1.57 1.63
N LEU A 116 13.53 -0.27 1.65
CA LEU A 116 12.44 0.32 0.85
C LEU A 116 12.67 0.12 -0.65
N LYS A 117 13.91 0.28 -1.11
CA LYS A 117 14.27 0.01 -2.50
C LYS A 117 14.11 -1.46 -2.86
N LEU A 118 14.60 -2.38 -2.01
CA LEU A 118 14.44 -3.81 -2.25
C LEU A 118 12.96 -4.22 -2.27
N TYR A 119 12.13 -3.65 -1.40
CA TYR A 119 10.68 -3.89 -1.38
C TYR A 119 10.04 -3.62 -2.75
N VAL A 120 10.46 -2.53 -3.40
CA VAL A 120 10.03 -2.14 -4.75
C VAL A 120 10.62 -3.09 -5.82
N ASP A 121 11.93 -3.36 -5.77
CA ASP A 121 12.62 -4.21 -6.75
C ASP A 121 12.03 -5.63 -6.83
N ILE A 122 11.51 -6.15 -5.72
CA ILE A 122 10.93 -7.50 -5.62
C ILE A 122 9.60 -7.63 -6.40
N GLU A 123 8.97 -6.55 -6.84
CA GLU A 123 7.81 -6.67 -7.74
C GLU A 123 8.18 -7.33 -9.07
N PHE A 124 9.41 -7.10 -9.56
CA PHE A 124 9.85 -7.48 -10.90
C PHE A 124 10.98 -8.53 -10.87
N THR A 125 10.74 -9.69 -10.24
CA THR A 125 11.77 -10.75 -10.20
C THR A 125 11.91 -11.51 -11.51
N GLY A 126 10.90 -11.48 -12.40
CA GLY A 126 10.92 -12.17 -13.69
C GLY A 126 10.74 -13.69 -13.61
N SER A 127 10.49 -14.23 -12.42
CA SER A 127 10.23 -15.65 -12.19
C SER A 127 8.76 -16.02 -12.44
N HIS A 128 8.49 -17.27 -12.83
CA HIS A 128 7.11 -17.79 -12.93
C HIS A 128 6.40 -17.85 -11.57
N THR A 129 7.14 -17.92 -10.47
CA THR A 129 6.61 -17.91 -9.08
C THR A 129 6.60 -16.52 -8.44
N GLN A 130 6.98 -15.47 -9.19
CA GLN A 130 7.22 -14.13 -8.65
C GLN A 130 6.05 -13.58 -7.82
N PHE A 131 4.82 -13.89 -8.23
CA PHE A 131 3.62 -13.41 -7.58
C PHE A 131 3.51 -13.88 -6.13
N PHE A 132 3.89 -15.13 -5.84
CA PHE A 132 3.79 -15.69 -4.49
C PHE A 132 5.06 -15.45 -3.69
N ASP A 133 6.22 -15.49 -4.34
CA ASP A 133 7.51 -15.27 -3.68
C ASP A 133 7.61 -13.84 -3.10
N LYS A 134 7.06 -12.84 -3.80
CA LYS A 134 7.17 -11.43 -3.40
C LYS A 134 6.59 -11.18 -2.02
N PHE A 135 5.48 -11.83 -1.66
CA PHE A 135 4.81 -11.63 -0.38
C PHE A 135 5.69 -12.11 0.78
N ASN A 136 6.31 -13.28 0.66
CA ASN A 136 7.26 -13.80 1.66
C ASN A 136 8.48 -12.90 1.84
N ILE A 137 9.00 -12.36 0.75
CA ILE A 137 10.19 -11.49 0.81
C ILE A 137 9.81 -10.13 1.42
N ARG A 138 8.69 -9.55 1.00
CA ARG A 138 8.15 -8.29 1.54
C ARG A 138 7.81 -8.40 3.01
N HIS A 139 7.26 -9.52 3.43
CA HIS A 139 7.06 -9.86 4.84
C HIS A 139 8.36 -9.76 5.65
N ASN A 140 9.43 -10.41 5.18
CA ASN A 140 10.73 -10.32 5.86
C ASN A 140 11.26 -8.89 5.91
N ILE A 141 11.07 -8.11 4.85
CA ILE A 141 11.44 -6.69 4.83
C ILE A 141 10.58 -5.89 5.82
N ALA A 142 9.28 -6.19 5.89
CA ALA A 142 8.30 -5.52 6.74
C ALA A 142 8.61 -5.71 8.23
N GLU A 143 8.90 -6.93 8.66
CA GLU A 143 9.29 -7.23 10.05
C GLU A 143 10.53 -6.42 10.46
N LEU A 144 11.53 -6.32 9.58
CA LEU A 144 12.72 -5.52 9.86
C LEU A 144 12.40 -4.03 9.90
N LEU A 145 11.62 -3.53 8.95
CA LEU A 145 11.20 -2.13 8.90
C LEU A 145 10.40 -1.73 10.15
N GLU A 146 9.51 -2.59 10.64
CA GLU A 146 8.75 -2.36 11.87
C GLU A 146 9.68 -2.20 13.07
N TYR A 147 10.66 -3.10 13.25
CA TYR A 147 11.67 -2.95 14.29
C TYR A 147 12.46 -1.64 14.15
N LEU A 148 12.88 -1.28 12.94
CA LEU A 148 13.63 -0.04 12.70
C LEU A 148 12.77 1.20 12.95
N TRP A 149 11.45 1.14 12.77
CA TRP A 149 10.56 2.27 13.04
C TRP A 149 10.51 2.65 14.54
N ASP A 150 10.65 1.66 15.42
CA ASP A 150 10.73 1.90 16.87
C ASP A 150 12.03 2.56 17.31
N VAL A 151 13.09 2.46 16.48
CA VAL A 151 14.38 3.09 16.73
C VAL A 151 14.36 4.55 16.21
N PRO A 152 14.54 5.58 17.07
CA PRO A 152 14.36 6.97 16.67
C PRO A 152 15.25 7.45 15.51
N SER A 153 16.50 7.00 15.43
CA SER A 153 17.44 7.37 14.36
C SER A 153 16.98 6.87 13.00
N HIS A 154 16.59 5.59 12.91
CA HIS A 154 16.04 4.99 11.69
C HIS A 154 14.72 5.61 11.28
N ARG A 155 13.82 5.86 12.22
CA ARG A 155 12.58 6.59 11.95
C ARG A 155 12.84 7.99 11.39
N ASN A 156 13.85 8.70 11.90
CA ASN A 156 14.26 9.99 11.33
C ASN A 156 14.77 9.86 9.90
N ALA A 157 15.62 8.87 9.63
CA ALA A 157 16.10 8.58 8.28
C ALA A 157 14.95 8.24 7.33
N TRP A 158 14.00 7.41 7.77
CA TRP A 158 12.80 7.07 7.00
C TRP A 158 11.98 8.31 6.65
N ARG A 159 11.68 9.18 7.61
CA ARG A 159 10.97 10.46 7.34
C ARG A 159 11.70 11.33 6.33
N GLN A 160 13.03 11.37 6.39
CA GLN A 160 13.84 12.12 5.43
C GLN A 160 13.75 11.51 4.03
N ILE A 161 13.87 10.18 3.92
CA ILE A 161 13.72 9.46 2.65
C ILE A 161 12.35 9.72 2.03
N ALA A 162 11.28 9.63 2.82
CA ALA A 162 9.93 9.87 2.31
C ALA A 162 9.72 11.29 1.80
N LYS A 163 10.43 12.28 2.35
CA LYS A 163 10.41 13.67 1.88
C LYS A 163 11.24 13.88 0.62
N GLU A 164 12.42 13.25 0.54
CA GLU A 164 13.31 13.35 -0.63
C GLU A 164 12.78 12.61 -1.85
N GLU A 165 12.15 11.45 -1.61
CA GLU A 165 11.68 10.50 -2.62
C GLU A 165 10.14 10.44 -2.67
N GLU A 166 9.46 11.54 -2.33
CA GLU A 166 7.98 11.63 -2.26
C GLU A 166 7.32 11.23 -3.58
N LYS A 167 8.01 11.43 -4.72
CA LYS A 167 7.59 10.99 -6.07
C LYS A 167 8.49 9.90 -6.67
N GLY A 168 9.37 9.33 -5.86
CA GLY A 168 10.38 8.35 -6.27
C GLY A 168 10.13 6.98 -5.63
N VAL A 169 11.18 6.42 -5.04
CA VAL A 169 11.14 5.07 -4.44
C VAL A 169 10.06 4.96 -3.36
N TYR A 170 9.84 6.02 -2.57
CA TYR A 170 8.87 5.96 -1.47
C TYR A 170 7.43 5.88 -1.98
N LEU A 171 7.11 6.58 -3.06
CA LEU A 171 5.80 6.51 -3.70
C LEU A 171 5.52 5.10 -4.24
N ASN A 172 6.51 4.50 -4.91
CA ASN A 172 6.43 3.13 -5.40
C ASN A 172 6.26 2.12 -4.26
N PHE A 173 6.99 2.31 -3.17
CA PHE A 173 6.85 1.48 -1.97
C PHE A 173 5.41 1.54 -1.42
N LEU A 174 4.85 2.74 -1.22
CA LEU A 174 3.47 2.88 -0.76
C LEU A 174 2.46 2.30 -1.77
N ASN A 175 2.71 2.46 -3.07
CA ASN A 175 1.90 1.85 -4.12
C ASN A 175 1.87 0.33 -4.00
N PHE A 176 3.01 -0.33 -3.80
CA PHE A 176 3.05 -1.78 -3.65
C PHE A 176 2.48 -2.25 -2.31
N LEU A 177 2.76 -1.54 -1.22
CA LEU A 177 2.16 -1.83 0.09
C LEU A 177 0.63 -1.78 0.05
N ILE A 178 0.06 -0.77 -0.61
CA ILE A 178 -1.41 -0.66 -0.80
C ILE A 178 -1.93 -1.77 -1.73
N ASN A 179 -1.21 -2.10 -2.81
CA ASN A 179 -1.61 -3.20 -3.72
C ASN A 179 -1.67 -4.53 -2.97
N ASP A 180 -0.64 -4.84 -2.22
CA ASP A 180 -0.53 -6.08 -1.46
C ASP A 180 -1.60 -6.12 -0.36
N SER A 181 -1.81 -5.02 0.37
CA SER A 181 -2.89 -4.89 1.36
C SER A 181 -4.27 -5.15 0.75
N ILE A 182 -4.55 -4.59 -0.43
CA ILE A 182 -5.82 -4.80 -1.14
C ILE A 182 -5.99 -6.28 -1.46
N TYR A 183 -4.99 -6.87 -2.11
CA TYR A 183 -5.06 -8.26 -2.57
C TYR A 183 -5.17 -9.25 -1.41
N LEU A 184 -4.26 -9.18 -0.43
CA LEU A 184 -4.16 -10.15 0.66
C LEU A 184 -5.40 -10.14 1.55
N LEU A 185 -5.93 -8.95 1.89
CA LEU A 185 -7.16 -8.87 2.66
C LEU A 185 -8.37 -9.31 1.86
N ASP A 186 -8.50 -8.90 0.59
CA ASP A 186 -9.66 -9.28 -0.22
C ASP A 186 -9.71 -10.81 -0.45
N GLU A 187 -8.58 -11.40 -0.86
CA GLU A 187 -8.46 -12.85 -1.04
C GLU A 187 -8.77 -13.58 0.28
N SER A 188 -8.18 -13.14 1.39
CA SER A 188 -8.42 -13.78 2.69
C SER A 188 -9.89 -13.70 3.12
N LEU A 189 -10.54 -12.54 2.95
CA LEU A 189 -11.94 -12.35 3.33
C LEU A 189 -12.88 -13.20 2.46
N ASN A 190 -12.63 -13.26 1.16
CA ASN A 190 -13.40 -14.10 0.24
C ASN A 190 -13.23 -15.59 0.57
N LYS A 191 -11.99 -16.05 0.81
CA LYS A 191 -11.72 -17.44 1.19
C LYS A 191 -12.28 -17.83 2.55
N ILE A 192 -12.39 -16.89 3.51
CA ILE A 192 -13.12 -17.12 4.76
C ILE A 192 -14.60 -17.44 4.50
N LEU A 193 -15.24 -16.77 3.53
CA LEU A 193 -16.63 -17.07 3.16
C LEU A 193 -16.76 -18.47 2.57
N GLU A 194 -15.87 -18.84 1.64
CA GLU A 194 -15.86 -20.16 1.02
C GLU A 194 -15.56 -21.28 2.06
N LEU A 195 -14.63 -21.06 2.99
CA LEU A 195 -14.36 -21.98 4.10
C LEU A 195 -15.60 -22.24 4.95
N LYS A 196 -16.37 -21.19 5.26
CA LYS A 196 -17.60 -21.33 6.05
C LYS A 196 -18.68 -22.12 5.33
N GLU A 197 -18.76 -22.01 4.01
CA GLU A 197 -19.67 -22.83 3.21
C GLU A 197 -19.31 -24.31 3.33
N ILE A 198 -18.02 -24.66 3.18
CA ILE A 198 -17.55 -26.03 3.37
C ILE A 198 -17.77 -26.51 4.82
N GLU A 199 -17.50 -25.69 5.84
CA GLU A 199 -17.78 -26.04 7.24
C GLU A 199 -19.27 -26.31 7.48
N ALA A 200 -20.16 -25.54 6.85
CA ALA A 200 -21.60 -25.74 6.95
C ALA A 200 -22.04 -27.04 6.27
N GLU A 201 -21.48 -27.37 5.09
CA GLU A 201 -21.69 -28.66 4.42
C GLU A 201 -21.25 -29.82 5.32
N MET A 202 -20.06 -29.74 5.93
CA MET A 202 -19.51 -30.76 6.82
C MET A 202 -20.31 -30.91 8.12
N THR A 203 -20.93 -29.83 8.61
CA THR A 203 -21.76 -29.87 9.82
C THR A 203 -23.07 -30.63 9.59
N ASN A 204 -23.59 -30.65 8.35
CA ASN A 204 -24.75 -31.46 7.99
C ASN A 204 -24.33 -32.90 7.68
N THR A 205 -24.09 -33.68 8.73
CA THR A 205 -23.57 -35.06 8.63
C THR A 205 -24.38 -35.97 7.71
N VAL A 206 -25.71 -35.79 7.67
CA VAL A 206 -26.61 -36.61 6.83
C VAL A 206 -26.37 -36.35 5.34
N GLU A 207 -26.34 -35.09 4.92
CA GLU A 207 -26.05 -34.73 3.52
C GLU A 207 -24.59 -34.96 3.16
N TRP A 208 -23.68 -34.74 4.12
CA TRP A 208 -22.25 -34.99 3.93
C TRP A 208 -21.96 -36.47 3.66
N GLU A 209 -22.49 -37.39 4.47
CA GLU A 209 -22.28 -38.84 4.32
C GLU A 209 -22.94 -39.42 3.05
N ARG A 210 -23.95 -38.76 2.50
CA ARG A 210 -24.56 -39.11 1.20
C ARG A 210 -23.63 -38.85 0.02
N ARG A 211 -22.64 -37.95 0.16
CA ARG A 211 -21.70 -37.63 -0.92
C ARG A 211 -20.71 -38.79 -1.14
N PRO A 212 -20.32 -39.05 -2.40
CA PRO A 212 -19.27 -40.02 -2.72
C PRO A 212 -17.98 -39.75 -1.93
N ALA A 213 -17.27 -40.80 -1.54
CA ALA A 213 -16.04 -40.68 -0.76
C ALA A 213 -14.98 -39.80 -1.45
N GLN A 214 -14.85 -39.90 -2.78
CA GLN A 214 -13.93 -39.08 -3.57
C GLN A 214 -14.28 -37.58 -3.52
N GLU A 215 -15.57 -37.23 -3.57
CA GLU A 215 -16.02 -35.84 -3.49
C GLU A 215 -15.73 -35.26 -2.09
N ARG A 216 -15.96 -36.04 -1.03
CA ARG A 216 -15.62 -35.65 0.33
C ARG A 216 -14.12 -35.42 0.51
N GLU A 217 -13.28 -36.29 -0.04
CA GLU A 217 -11.82 -36.15 0.03
C GLU A 217 -11.35 -34.88 -0.71
N GLU A 218 -11.89 -34.60 -1.90
CA GLU A 218 -11.56 -33.39 -2.64
C GLU A 218 -11.99 -32.12 -1.88
N ARG A 219 -13.20 -32.12 -1.32
CA ARG A 219 -13.69 -31.00 -0.49
C ARG A 219 -12.82 -30.76 0.74
N LEU A 220 -12.36 -31.83 1.41
CA LEU A 220 -11.43 -31.72 2.55
C LEU A 220 -10.05 -31.21 2.12
N ARG A 221 -9.55 -31.63 0.95
CA ARG A 221 -8.30 -31.11 0.40
C ARG A 221 -8.39 -29.62 0.14
N VAL A 222 -9.46 -29.18 -0.53
CA VAL A 222 -9.74 -27.76 -0.79
C VAL A 222 -9.86 -26.98 0.51
N PHE A 223 -10.57 -27.52 1.51
CA PHE A 223 -10.69 -26.91 2.84
C PHE A 223 -9.32 -26.65 3.48
N HIS A 224 -8.45 -27.66 3.55
CA HIS A 224 -7.12 -27.50 4.12
C HIS A 224 -6.21 -26.59 3.30
N GLN A 225 -6.36 -26.58 1.98
CA GLN A 225 -5.62 -25.65 1.12
C GLN A 225 -6.02 -24.20 1.43
N TRP A 226 -7.31 -23.88 1.46
CA TRP A 226 -7.79 -22.54 1.78
C TRP A 226 -7.49 -22.13 3.22
N GLU A 227 -7.55 -23.07 4.15
CA GLU A 227 -7.15 -22.83 5.55
C GLU A 227 -5.71 -22.32 5.66
N ASN A 228 -4.79 -22.94 4.92
CA ASN A 228 -3.39 -22.51 4.89
C ASN A 228 -3.20 -21.16 4.18
N ILE A 229 -3.89 -20.94 3.06
CA ILE A 229 -3.86 -19.66 2.30
C ILE A 229 -4.35 -18.53 3.19
N VAL A 230 -5.54 -18.65 3.78
CA VAL A 230 -6.13 -17.61 4.64
C VAL A 230 -5.21 -17.29 5.81
N ARG A 231 -4.67 -18.31 6.51
CA ARG A 231 -3.78 -18.07 7.65
C ARG A 231 -2.54 -17.26 7.22
N PHE A 232 -1.94 -17.64 6.09
CA PHE A 232 -0.74 -16.99 5.59
C PHE A 232 -1.04 -15.56 5.10
N ASP A 233 -2.00 -15.39 4.20
CA ASP A 233 -2.33 -14.11 3.60
C ASP A 233 -2.86 -13.11 4.64
N MET A 234 -3.68 -13.57 5.60
CA MET A 234 -4.20 -12.72 6.67
C MET A 234 -3.09 -12.24 7.60
N ARG A 235 -2.09 -13.07 7.89
CA ARG A 235 -0.91 -12.64 8.67
C ARG A 235 -0.21 -11.48 7.95
N LEU A 236 0.09 -11.64 6.67
CA LEU A 236 0.77 -10.61 5.88
C LEU A 236 -0.05 -9.33 5.77
N ALA A 237 -1.35 -9.47 5.51
CA ALA A 237 -2.28 -8.35 5.49
C ALA A 237 -2.29 -7.53 6.79
N ASN A 238 -2.28 -8.19 7.96
CA ASN A 238 -2.25 -7.49 9.24
C ASN A 238 -0.96 -6.65 9.39
N GLU A 239 0.16 -7.15 8.90
CA GLU A 239 1.45 -6.46 8.96
C GLU A 239 1.51 -5.29 7.98
N ASP A 240 1.01 -5.47 6.75
CA ASP A 240 0.94 -4.39 5.77
C ASP A 240 0.05 -3.24 6.27
N VAL A 241 -1.12 -3.57 6.86
CA VAL A 241 -2.00 -2.58 7.50
C VAL A 241 -1.33 -1.94 8.72
N GLY A 242 -0.56 -2.71 9.50
CA GLY A 242 0.26 -2.18 10.59
C GLY A 242 1.27 -1.15 10.11
N MET A 243 1.96 -1.44 9.01
CA MET A 243 2.92 -0.55 8.36
C MET A 243 2.26 0.71 7.82
N LEU A 244 1.10 0.58 7.16
CA LEU A 244 0.29 1.74 6.76
C LEU A 244 -0.09 2.61 7.97
N ALA A 245 -0.44 2.00 9.10
CA ALA A 245 -0.84 2.73 10.30
C ALA A 245 0.29 3.56 10.91
N PHE A 246 1.48 2.98 11.12
CA PHE A 246 2.58 3.73 11.72
C PHE A 246 3.24 4.71 10.75
N THR A 247 3.33 4.38 9.46
CA THR A 247 3.90 5.31 8.45
C THR A 247 3.01 6.52 8.23
N SER A 248 1.68 6.33 8.14
CA SER A 248 0.72 7.43 7.98
C SER A 248 0.72 8.40 9.16
N GLU A 249 1.09 7.97 10.37
CA GLU A 249 1.12 8.82 11.56
C GLU A 249 2.08 10.00 11.40
N GLN A 250 3.28 9.76 10.87
CA GLN A 250 4.34 10.76 10.78
C GLN A 250 4.66 11.18 9.35
N ILE A 251 4.21 10.42 8.36
CA ILE A 251 4.48 10.65 6.93
C ILE A 251 3.16 10.63 6.13
N PRO A 252 2.19 11.53 6.41
CA PRO A 252 0.91 11.53 5.72
C PRO A 252 0.97 12.11 4.30
N ALA A 253 1.95 12.97 3.99
CA ALA A 253 2.00 13.74 2.74
C ALA A 253 1.96 12.89 1.46
N PRO A 254 2.72 11.77 1.35
CA PRO A 254 2.66 10.92 0.15
C PRO A 254 1.30 10.23 -0.08
N PHE A 255 0.51 10.00 0.98
CA PHE A 255 -0.85 9.46 0.84
C PHE A 255 -1.84 10.49 0.26
N LEU A 256 -1.52 11.77 0.35
CA LEU A 256 -2.37 12.88 -0.09
C LEU A 256 -2.04 13.35 -1.52
N LEU A 257 -1.04 12.73 -2.17
CA LEU A 257 -0.72 13.02 -3.56
C LEU A 257 -1.91 12.66 -4.48
N PRO A 258 -2.15 13.41 -5.57
CA PRO A 258 -3.27 13.16 -6.49
C PRO A 258 -3.33 11.72 -7.02
N GLU A 259 -2.19 11.10 -7.25
CA GLU A 259 -2.04 9.73 -7.75
C GLU A 259 -2.40 8.66 -6.71
N MET A 260 -2.41 9.02 -5.42
CA MET A 260 -2.52 8.10 -4.28
C MET A 260 -3.80 8.27 -3.46
N VAL A 261 -4.27 9.50 -3.28
CA VAL A 261 -5.33 9.85 -2.32
C VAL A 261 -6.64 9.12 -2.58
N GLU A 262 -7.06 9.02 -3.84
CA GLU A 262 -8.27 8.26 -4.21
C GLU A 262 -8.08 6.76 -3.98
N ARG A 263 -6.87 6.24 -4.22
CA ARG A 263 -6.57 4.82 -4.06
C ARG A 263 -6.61 4.40 -2.60
N VAL A 264 -5.94 5.16 -1.72
CA VAL A 264 -5.94 4.85 -0.28
C VAL A 264 -7.33 5.05 0.31
N ALA A 265 -8.08 6.07 -0.13
CA ALA A 265 -9.48 6.25 0.25
C ALA A 265 -10.35 5.05 -0.15
N SER A 266 -10.28 4.59 -1.40
CA SER A 266 -11.03 3.41 -1.86
C SER A 266 -10.66 2.13 -1.11
N MET A 267 -9.37 1.90 -0.85
CA MET A 267 -8.92 0.76 -0.05
C MET A 267 -9.51 0.80 1.36
N LEU A 268 -9.40 1.94 2.04
CA LEU A 268 -9.91 2.09 3.40
C LEU A 268 -11.43 1.97 3.44
N ASN A 269 -12.15 2.54 2.46
CA ASN A 269 -13.61 2.47 2.38
C ASN A 269 -14.07 1.02 2.17
N TYR A 270 -13.38 0.29 1.29
CA TYR A 270 -13.66 -1.12 1.03
C TYR A 270 -13.54 -1.95 2.31
N PHE A 271 -12.44 -1.83 3.05
CA PHE A 271 -12.26 -2.61 4.28
C PHE A 271 -13.15 -2.13 5.42
N LEU A 272 -13.46 -0.83 5.50
CA LEU A 272 -14.45 -0.32 6.42
C LEU A 272 -15.83 -0.96 6.14
N LEU A 273 -16.22 -1.10 4.86
CA LEU A 273 -17.46 -1.73 4.45
C LEU A 273 -17.50 -3.21 4.84
N GLN A 274 -16.41 -3.95 4.61
CA GLN A 274 -16.33 -5.37 4.97
C GLN A 274 -16.43 -5.57 6.49
N LEU A 275 -15.72 -4.76 7.28
CA LEU A 275 -15.60 -4.93 8.74
C LEU A 275 -16.77 -4.32 9.54
N ALA A 276 -17.36 -3.24 9.05
CA ALA A 276 -18.41 -2.50 9.76
C ALA A 276 -19.76 -2.49 9.04
N GLY A 277 -19.83 -2.91 7.78
CA GLY A 277 -21.04 -2.90 6.97
C GLY A 277 -21.97 -4.10 7.21
N PRO A 278 -23.01 -4.23 6.38
CA PRO A 278 -24.04 -5.26 6.52
C PRO A 278 -23.49 -6.69 6.48
N GLN A 279 -22.46 -6.91 5.66
CA GLN A 279 -21.85 -8.23 5.46
C GLN A 279 -20.92 -8.65 6.60
N ARG A 280 -20.57 -7.79 7.57
CA ARG A 280 -19.64 -8.16 8.67
C ARG A 280 -20.02 -9.44 9.43
N LYS A 281 -21.32 -9.76 9.49
CA LYS A 281 -21.81 -10.98 10.16
C LYS A 281 -21.40 -12.25 9.39
N SER A 282 -21.33 -12.20 8.05
CA SER A 282 -20.87 -13.33 7.24
C SER A 282 -19.40 -13.66 7.50
N LEU A 283 -18.59 -12.69 7.94
CA LEU A 283 -17.18 -12.87 8.31
C LEU A 283 -16.97 -13.44 9.73
N THR A 284 -18.04 -13.74 10.47
CA THR A 284 -17.89 -14.33 11.82
C THR A 284 -17.46 -15.79 11.73
N VAL A 285 -16.25 -16.10 12.19
CA VAL A 285 -15.71 -17.47 12.26
C VAL A 285 -15.66 -17.96 13.71
N LYS A 286 -15.71 -19.29 13.91
CA LYS A 286 -15.70 -19.90 15.26
C LYS A 286 -14.38 -19.68 15.99
N ASP A 287 -13.27 -19.83 15.28
CA ASP A 287 -11.91 -19.65 15.81
C ASP A 287 -11.13 -18.68 14.90
N PRO A 288 -11.27 -17.36 15.12
CA PRO A 288 -10.61 -16.34 14.29
C PRO A 288 -9.08 -16.35 14.41
N GLU A 289 -8.55 -16.69 15.58
CA GLU A 289 -7.10 -16.71 15.83
C GLU A 289 -6.40 -17.78 14.99
N LYS A 290 -7.06 -18.92 14.75
CA LYS A 290 -6.58 -19.99 13.85
C LYS A 290 -6.22 -19.48 12.44
N TYR A 291 -6.89 -18.42 12.01
CA TYR A 291 -6.75 -17.81 10.69
C TYR A 291 -5.96 -16.49 10.74
N GLU A 292 -5.36 -16.14 11.90
CA GLU A 292 -4.77 -14.82 12.16
C GLU A 292 -5.75 -13.65 11.89
N PHE A 293 -7.06 -13.94 11.86
CA PHE A 293 -8.06 -12.95 11.51
C PHE A 293 -8.47 -12.17 12.76
N LYS A 294 -7.93 -10.95 12.90
CA LYS A 294 -8.16 -10.07 14.06
C LYS A 294 -9.03 -8.87 13.65
N PRO A 295 -10.32 -9.05 13.31
CA PRO A 295 -11.16 -8.00 12.72
C PRO A 295 -11.31 -6.76 13.60
N LYS A 296 -11.28 -6.94 14.92
CA LYS A 296 -11.33 -5.83 15.89
C LYS A 296 -10.08 -4.96 15.79
N GLN A 297 -8.90 -5.58 15.68
CA GLN A 297 -7.63 -4.87 15.56
C GLN A 297 -7.51 -4.20 14.20
N LEU A 298 -7.86 -4.93 13.12
CA LEU A 298 -7.90 -4.38 11.77
C LEU A 298 -8.81 -3.14 11.70
N LEU A 299 -10.02 -3.20 12.26
CA LEU A 299 -10.92 -2.03 12.28
C LEU A 299 -10.32 -0.84 13.03
N LYS A 300 -9.62 -1.08 14.15
CA LYS A 300 -8.90 -0.01 14.88
C LYS A 300 -7.79 0.60 14.02
N GLN A 301 -7.00 -0.22 13.33
CA GLN A 301 -5.92 0.25 12.46
C GLN A 301 -6.47 1.03 11.26
N ILE A 302 -7.50 0.53 10.57
CA ILE A 302 -8.15 1.22 9.45
C ILE A 302 -8.66 2.60 9.88
N ALA A 303 -9.39 2.69 11.00
CA ALA A 303 -9.87 3.97 11.54
C ALA A 303 -8.71 4.91 11.92
N THR A 304 -7.61 4.34 12.44
CA THR A 304 -6.41 5.10 12.78
C THR A 304 -5.73 5.68 11.53
N ILE A 305 -5.61 4.90 10.45
CA ILE A 305 -5.05 5.36 9.17
C ILE A 305 -5.87 6.51 8.60
N TYR A 306 -7.21 6.41 8.59
CA TYR A 306 -8.09 7.52 8.19
C TYR A 306 -7.76 8.81 8.94
N VAL A 307 -7.64 8.71 10.28
CA VAL A 307 -7.36 9.86 11.14
C VAL A 307 -5.95 10.41 10.88
N HIS A 308 -4.94 9.55 10.75
CA HIS A 308 -3.57 9.94 10.46
C HIS A 308 -3.43 10.73 9.16
N ILE A 309 -3.99 10.19 8.07
CA ILE A 309 -4.00 10.88 6.77
C ILE A 309 -4.74 12.21 6.89
N SER A 310 -5.89 12.22 7.56
CA SER A 310 -6.68 13.43 7.74
C SER A 310 -5.99 14.52 8.58
N ARG A 311 -5.14 14.16 9.55
CA ARG A 311 -4.33 15.12 10.31
C ARG A 311 -3.27 15.79 9.44
N GLY A 312 -2.75 15.08 8.44
CA GLY A 312 -1.81 15.62 7.46
C GLY A 312 -2.45 16.42 6.33
N ASP A 313 -3.78 16.30 6.17
CA ASP A 313 -4.54 16.87 5.05
C ASP A 313 -4.82 18.37 5.24
N LYS A 314 -3.88 19.20 4.81
CA LYS A 314 -3.98 20.66 4.87
C LYS A 314 -4.92 21.24 3.81
N GLU A 315 -5.08 20.55 2.68
CA GLU A 315 -5.84 21.02 1.53
C GLU A 315 -7.27 20.46 1.49
N SER A 316 -7.62 19.62 2.46
CA SER A 316 -8.93 18.96 2.56
C SER A 316 -9.26 18.10 1.34
N VAL A 317 -8.24 17.50 0.71
CA VAL A 317 -8.40 16.64 -0.48
C VAL A 317 -8.88 15.23 -0.12
N PHE A 318 -8.57 14.76 1.08
CA PHE A 318 -8.89 13.39 1.50
C PHE A 318 -10.38 13.17 1.75
N PRO A 319 -11.14 14.07 2.41
CA PRO A 319 -12.60 13.96 2.51
C PRO A 319 -13.29 13.82 1.15
N ALA A 320 -12.85 14.58 0.14
CA ALA A 320 -13.40 14.51 -1.21
C ALA A 320 -13.09 13.17 -1.89
N ALA A 321 -11.86 12.67 -1.72
CA ALA A 321 -11.46 11.34 -2.21
C ALA A 321 -12.27 10.21 -1.56
N ILE A 322 -12.55 10.31 -0.25
CA ILE A 322 -13.41 9.36 0.48
C ILE A 322 -14.81 9.33 -0.11
N SER A 323 -15.43 10.48 -0.35
CA SER A 323 -16.80 10.57 -0.85
C SER A 323 -16.95 10.20 -2.33
N LYS A 324 -15.89 10.33 -3.13
CA LYS A 324 -15.90 10.02 -4.57
C LYS A 324 -16.05 8.52 -4.85
N ASP A 325 -15.68 7.66 -3.90
CA ASP A 325 -15.80 6.21 -4.05
C ASP A 325 -17.25 5.70 -3.87
N GLY A 326 -18.04 5.82 -4.92
CA GLY A 326 -19.45 5.40 -4.93
C GLY A 326 -19.70 3.90 -4.75
N ARG A 327 -18.65 3.06 -4.70
CA ARG A 327 -18.80 1.60 -4.52
C ARG A 327 -18.88 1.21 -3.04
N ALA A 328 -18.06 1.84 -2.20
CA ALA A 328 -17.94 1.47 -0.80
C ALA A 328 -18.29 2.61 0.19
N TYR A 329 -18.23 3.87 -0.22
CA TYR A 329 -18.60 4.99 0.64
C TYR A 329 -20.09 4.98 1.00
N ASN A 330 -20.39 5.12 2.28
CA ASN A 330 -21.74 5.33 2.81
C ASN A 330 -21.63 6.13 4.11
N ASP A 331 -22.39 7.22 4.26
CA ASP A 331 -22.32 8.10 5.43
C ASP A 331 -22.70 7.38 6.74
N GLN A 332 -23.64 6.44 6.69
CA GLN A 332 -24.07 5.63 7.84
C GLN A 332 -23.01 4.59 8.27
N LEU A 333 -22.11 4.21 7.35
CA LEU A 333 -21.05 3.24 7.63
C LEU A 333 -20.06 3.77 8.67
N PHE A 334 -19.70 5.05 8.59
CA PHE A 334 -18.79 5.69 9.55
C PHE A 334 -19.39 5.71 10.96
N ALA A 335 -20.67 6.05 11.10
CA ALA A 335 -21.36 6.00 12.38
C ALA A 335 -21.44 4.57 12.93
N SER A 336 -21.70 3.58 12.07
CA SER A 336 -21.70 2.16 12.43
C SER A 336 -20.32 1.70 12.91
N ALA A 337 -19.26 2.05 12.18
CA ALA A 337 -17.88 1.76 12.53
C ALA A 337 -17.49 2.40 13.87
N ALA A 338 -17.81 3.67 14.09
CA ALA A 338 -17.55 4.38 15.35
C ALA A 338 -18.23 3.69 16.55
N ASN A 339 -19.48 3.24 16.39
CA ASN A 339 -20.18 2.49 17.43
C ASN A 339 -19.51 1.15 17.74
N ILE A 340 -18.97 0.46 16.72
CA ILE A 340 -18.21 -0.78 16.93
C ILE A 340 -16.90 -0.47 17.65
N LEU A 341 -16.16 0.56 17.21
CA LEU A 341 -14.91 1.00 17.81
C LEU A 341 -15.08 1.31 19.31
N TRP A 342 -16.14 2.03 19.69
CA TRP A 342 -16.47 2.26 21.09
C TRP A 342 -16.67 0.96 21.87
N LYS A 343 -17.42 -0.01 21.32
CA LYS A 343 -17.70 -1.30 21.98
C LYS A 343 -16.46 -2.18 22.14
N ILE A 344 -15.49 -2.08 21.23
CA ILE A 344 -14.25 -2.87 21.27
C ILE A 344 -13.09 -2.14 21.97
N GLY A 345 -13.37 -1.01 22.63
CA GLY A 345 -12.37 -0.22 23.35
C GLY A 345 -11.34 0.44 22.42
N GLY A 346 -11.80 1.09 21.36
CA GLY A 346 -10.95 1.99 20.55
C GLY A 346 -10.59 3.27 21.31
N ASP A 347 -9.54 3.96 20.87
CA ASP A 347 -9.14 5.25 21.45
C ASP A 347 -10.23 6.31 21.22
N PRO A 348 -10.79 6.91 22.29
CA PRO A 348 -11.81 7.96 22.18
C PRO A 348 -11.41 9.12 21.27
N LYS A 349 -10.12 9.52 21.27
CA LYS A 349 -9.61 10.61 20.44
C LYS A 349 -9.64 10.24 18.96
N ILE A 350 -9.19 9.04 18.61
CA ILE A 350 -9.26 8.52 17.23
C ILE A 350 -10.72 8.44 16.79
N ILE A 351 -11.63 7.93 17.63
CA ILE A 351 -13.05 7.81 17.25
C ILE A 351 -13.68 9.19 17.02
N GLN A 352 -13.37 10.17 17.86
CA GLN A 352 -13.87 11.54 17.70
C GLN A 352 -13.38 12.17 16.39
N GLU A 353 -12.08 12.12 16.11
CA GLU A 353 -11.48 12.67 14.89
C GLU A 353 -11.96 11.93 13.64
N PHE A 354 -12.17 10.61 13.73
CA PHE A 354 -12.76 9.80 12.67
C PHE A 354 -14.19 10.27 12.33
N MET A 355 -15.01 10.58 13.34
CA MET A 355 -16.35 11.14 13.12
C MET A 355 -16.32 12.58 12.57
N GLN A 356 -15.33 13.39 12.93
CA GLN A 356 -15.13 14.71 12.33
C GLN A 356 -14.76 14.60 10.84
N LEU A 357 -13.91 13.65 10.48
CA LEU A 357 -13.62 13.32 9.09
C LEU A 357 -14.87 12.85 8.34
N ALA A 358 -15.69 11.99 8.95
CA ALA A 358 -16.95 11.55 8.37
C ALA A 358 -17.89 12.73 8.03
N GLY A 359 -17.98 13.72 8.93
CA GLY A 359 -18.72 14.95 8.70
C GLY A 359 -18.19 15.75 7.51
N ARG A 360 -16.86 15.90 7.40
CA ARG A 360 -16.21 16.56 6.25
C ARG A 360 -16.43 15.80 4.94
N ALA A 361 -16.34 14.48 4.95
CA ALA A 361 -16.58 13.65 3.78
C ALA A 361 -18.04 13.76 3.30
N LYS A 362 -19.00 13.82 4.24
CA LYS A 362 -20.41 14.05 3.91
C LYS A 362 -20.65 15.42 3.28
N ALA A 363 -20.00 16.47 3.80
CA ALA A 363 -20.06 17.80 3.19
C ALA A 363 -19.46 17.79 1.78
N ALA A 364 -18.28 17.19 1.60
CA ALA A 364 -17.62 17.05 0.30
C ALA A 364 -18.47 16.24 -0.70
N ALA A 365 -19.19 15.21 -0.25
CA ALA A 365 -20.13 14.47 -1.08
C ALA A 365 -21.27 15.37 -1.60
N SER A 366 -21.84 16.20 -0.73
CA SER A 366 -22.89 17.16 -1.10
C SER A 366 -22.37 18.20 -2.10
N GLU A 367 -21.18 18.76 -1.83
CA GLU A 367 -20.53 19.73 -2.72
C GLU A 367 -20.22 19.12 -4.09
N ALA A 368 -19.79 17.86 -4.13
CA ALA A 368 -19.51 17.16 -5.39
C ALA A 368 -20.80 16.93 -6.21
N MET A 369 -21.90 16.53 -5.57
CA MET A 369 -23.21 16.40 -6.25
C MET A 369 -23.69 17.74 -6.80
N ASP A 370 -23.54 18.81 -6.02
CA ASP A 370 -23.90 20.16 -6.46
C ASP A 370 -23.04 20.61 -7.64
N ALA A 371 -21.73 20.31 -7.62
CA ALA A 371 -20.79 20.63 -8.68
C ALA A 371 -21.08 19.84 -9.98
N GLU A 372 -21.36 18.55 -9.87
CA GLU A 372 -21.75 17.71 -11.02
C GLU A 372 -23.06 18.24 -11.65
N ALA A 373 -24.03 18.61 -10.82
CA ALA A 373 -25.26 19.27 -11.27
C ALA A 373 -25.03 20.67 -11.88
N ILE A 374 -23.89 21.33 -11.65
CA ILE A 374 -23.50 22.56 -12.36
C ILE A 374 -22.94 22.23 -13.74
N LEU A 375 -22.06 21.23 -13.81
CA LEU A 375 -21.32 20.89 -15.03
C LEU A 375 -22.23 20.31 -16.11
N GLY A 376 -23.24 19.53 -15.71
CA GLY A 376 -24.17 18.90 -16.65
C GLY A 376 -23.44 17.94 -17.59
N ASP A 377 -23.87 17.88 -18.85
CA ASP A 377 -23.24 17.03 -19.86
C ASP A 377 -21.85 17.56 -20.24
N ILE A 378 -20.82 16.79 -19.89
CA ILE A 378 -19.41 17.08 -20.19
C ILE A 378 -19.08 16.51 -21.58
N PRO A 379 -18.49 17.30 -22.50
CA PRO A 379 -18.00 16.79 -23.77
C PRO A 379 -16.99 15.65 -23.61
N ASP A 380 -17.11 14.59 -24.42
CA ASP A 380 -16.26 13.40 -24.34
C ASP A 380 -14.75 13.72 -24.46
N GLU A 381 -14.38 14.77 -25.20
CA GLU A 381 -13.00 15.23 -25.36
C GLU A 381 -12.36 15.78 -24.08
N PHE A 382 -13.16 16.14 -23.07
CA PHE A 382 -12.70 16.61 -21.76
C PHE A 382 -12.63 15.49 -20.72
N LEU A 383 -13.15 14.30 -21.06
CA LEU A 383 -13.17 13.15 -20.17
C LEU A 383 -11.89 12.34 -20.30
N ASP A 384 -11.36 11.90 -19.16
CA ASP A 384 -10.28 10.94 -19.14
C ASP A 384 -10.77 9.59 -19.72
N PRO A 385 -10.05 9.00 -20.68
CA PRO A 385 -10.51 7.77 -21.36
C PRO A 385 -10.45 6.51 -20.48
N ILE A 386 -9.82 6.55 -19.31
CA ILE A 386 -9.72 5.43 -18.37
C ILE A 386 -10.75 5.57 -17.25
N GLN A 387 -10.84 6.75 -16.64
CA GLN A 387 -11.73 7.02 -15.50
C GLN A 387 -13.10 7.56 -15.90
N TYR A 388 -13.25 8.06 -17.14
CA TYR A 388 -14.48 8.71 -17.62
C TYR A 388 -14.92 9.88 -16.74
N THR A 389 -13.95 10.65 -16.24
CA THR A 389 -14.16 11.85 -15.42
C THR A 389 -13.45 13.03 -16.02
N LEU A 390 -13.89 14.25 -15.71
CA LEU A 390 -13.28 15.48 -16.20
C LEU A 390 -11.76 15.52 -15.89
N MET A 391 -10.93 15.67 -16.91
CA MET A 391 -9.48 15.82 -16.75
C MET A 391 -9.16 17.16 -16.07
N LYS A 392 -8.20 17.17 -15.14
CA LYS A 392 -7.74 18.38 -14.44
C LYS A 392 -6.37 18.83 -14.92
N ASP A 393 -5.51 17.88 -15.28
CA ASP A 393 -4.18 18.13 -15.82
C ASP A 393 -3.91 17.19 -17.01
N PRO A 394 -4.52 17.48 -18.18
CA PRO A 394 -4.42 16.62 -19.35
C PRO A 394 -2.98 16.53 -19.88
N VAL A 395 -2.53 15.29 -20.15
CA VAL A 395 -1.22 14.97 -20.74
C VAL A 395 -1.40 14.03 -21.92
N THR A 396 -0.65 14.27 -22.99
CA THR A 396 -0.65 13.45 -24.19
C THR A 396 0.46 12.40 -24.12
N LEU A 397 0.08 11.14 -24.36
CA LEU A 397 1.01 10.03 -24.43
C LEU A 397 1.77 10.04 -25.76
N PRO A 398 3.11 9.87 -25.76
CA PRO A 398 3.92 10.07 -26.95
C PRO A 398 3.68 9.04 -28.06
N SER A 399 3.35 7.80 -27.71
CA SER A 399 3.18 6.70 -28.66
C SER A 399 1.73 6.57 -29.14
N SER A 400 0.76 6.42 -28.22
CA SER A 400 -0.66 6.27 -28.56
C SER A 400 -1.32 7.59 -29.02
N LYS A 401 -0.73 8.73 -28.68
CA LYS A 401 -1.30 10.09 -28.88
C LYS A 401 -2.62 10.32 -28.14
N VAL A 402 -3.00 9.42 -27.25
CA VAL A 402 -4.17 9.57 -26.38
C VAL A 402 -3.85 10.61 -25.30
N THR A 403 -4.82 11.45 -24.97
CA THR A 403 -4.72 12.38 -23.84
C THR A 403 -5.44 11.79 -22.64
N VAL A 404 -4.77 11.82 -21.49
CA VAL A 404 -5.22 11.26 -20.21
C VAL A 404 -4.93 12.27 -19.10
N ASP A 405 -5.61 12.16 -17.97
CA ASP A 405 -5.32 12.98 -16.79
C ASP A 405 -3.98 12.53 -16.16
N ARG A 406 -3.12 13.49 -15.81
CA ARG A 406 -1.78 13.19 -15.29
C ARG A 406 -1.78 12.23 -14.08
N PRO A 407 -2.61 12.44 -13.04
CA PRO A 407 -2.63 11.53 -11.90
C PRO A 407 -3.01 10.09 -12.27
N VAL A 408 -3.90 9.92 -13.26
CA VAL A 408 -4.36 8.62 -13.74
C VAL A 408 -3.22 7.85 -14.40
N ILE A 409 -2.48 8.49 -15.31
CA ILE A 409 -1.35 7.83 -15.97
C ILE A 409 -0.18 7.61 -15.02
N ILE A 410 0.14 8.55 -14.12
CA ILE A 410 1.23 8.31 -13.16
C ILE A 410 0.90 7.10 -12.28
N ARG A 411 -0.36 6.96 -11.83
CA ARG A 411 -0.79 5.77 -11.08
C ARG A 411 -0.57 4.47 -11.85
N HIS A 412 -0.84 4.45 -13.16
CA HIS A 412 -0.51 3.29 -14.00
C HIS A 412 1.00 3.02 -14.01
N LEU A 413 1.81 4.08 -14.21
CA LEU A 413 3.27 4.02 -14.26
C LEU A 413 3.95 3.59 -12.95
N LEU A 414 3.29 3.76 -11.79
CA LEU A 414 3.76 3.23 -10.51
C LEU A 414 3.75 1.69 -10.46
N SER A 415 2.98 1.04 -11.33
CA SER A 415 2.86 -0.42 -11.37
C SER A 415 3.42 -1.01 -12.67
N ASP A 416 3.32 -0.29 -13.79
CA ASP A 416 3.76 -0.75 -15.11
C ASP A 416 4.29 0.43 -15.94
N SER A 417 5.55 0.37 -16.37
CA SER A 417 6.20 1.41 -17.18
C SER A 417 5.85 1.31 -18.67
N THR A 418 4.55 1.21 -18.98
CA THR A 418 4.03 1.12 -20.34
C THR A 418 2.88 2.07 -20.59
N ASP A 419 2.57 2.30 -21.87
CA ASP A 419 1.36 3.00 -22.30
C ASP A 419 0.17 2.03 -22.23
N PRO A 420 -0.91 2.35 -21.49
CA PRO A 420 -2.01 1.42 -21.25
C PRO A 420 -2.81 1.06 -22.51
N PHE A 421 -2.69 1.81 -23.60
CA PHE A 421 -3.44 1.62 -24.84
C PHE A 421 -2.71 0.76 -25.87
N ASN A 422 -1.37 0.80 -25.89
CA ASN A 422 -0.56 0.08 -26.88
C ASN A 422 0.62 -0.74 -26.31
N ARG A 423 0.82 -0.69 -24.98
CA ARG A 423 1.88 -1.40 -24.23
C ARG A 423 3.31 -1.04 -24.62
N SER A 424 3.52 0.09 -25.29
CA SER A 424 4.87 0.60 -25.56
C SER A 424 5.50 1.15 -24.28
N HIS A 425 6.83 1.13 -24.19
CA HIS A 425 7.56 1.67 -23.04
C HIS A 425 7.23 3.16 -22.81
N LEU A 426 6.87 3.50 -21.58
CA LEU A 426 6.49 4.85 -21.19
C LEU A 426 7.02 5.15 -19.78
N THR A 427 7.61 6.32 -19.60
CA THR A 427 8.03 6.83 -18.29
C THR A 427 7.41 8.20 -18.05
N GLN A 428 7.39 8.62 -16.78
CA GLN A 428 6.74 9.86 -16.37
C GLN A 428 7.33 11.11 -17.04
N ASP A 429 8.64 11.12 -17.31
CA ASP A 429 9.35 12.20 -18.00
C ASP A 429 9.00 12.32 -19.49
N MET A 430 8.44 11.27 -20.09
CA MET A 430 8.00 11.26 -21.48
C MET A 430 6.60 11.88 -21.68
N LEU A 431 5.87 12.19 -20.60
CA LEU A 431 4.52 12.75 -20.67
C LEU A 431 4.52 14.19 -21.17
N ILE A 432 3.77 14.46 -22.23
CA ILE A 432 3.71 15.79 -22.86
C ILE A 432 2.49 16.55 -22.29
N PRO A 433 2.66 17.69 -21.60
CA PRO A 433 1.53 18.49 -21.10
C PRO A 433 0.66 19.00 -22.25
N ASN A 434 -0.67 18.84 -22.16
CA ASN A 434 -1.62 19.38 -23.14
C ASN A 434 -2.25 20.67 -22.58
N THR A 435 -1.48 21.76 -22.63
CA THR A 435 -1.88 23.06 -22.07
C THR A 435 -3.09 23.67 -22.78
N GLU A 436 -3.25 23.41 -24.07
CA GLU A 436 -4.38 23.90 -24.86
C GLU A 436 -5.70 23.27 -24.39
N LEU A 437 -5.75 21.93 -24.30
CA LEU A 437 -6.94 21.25 -23.80
C LEU A 437 -7.26 21.63 -22.35
N LYS A 438 -6.22 21.86 -21.52
CA LYS A 438 -6.40 22.34 -20.16
C LYS A 438 -7.14 23.67 -20.11
N LEU A 439 -6.76 24.64 -20.95
CA LEU A 439 -7.44 25.93 -21.04
C LEU A 439 -8.88 25.78 -21.50
N GLN A 440 -9.13 24.92 -22.50
CA GLN A 440 -10.49 24.65 -22.99
C GLN A 440 -11.39 24.03 -21.91
N ILE A 441 -10.86 23.11 -21.11
CA ILE A 441 -11.57 22.54 -19.96
C ILE A 441 -11.87 23.62 -18.91
N GLU A 442 -10.90 24.47 -18.59
CA GLU A 442 -11.07 25.56 -17.63
C GLU A 442 -12.14 26.56 -18.10
N GLU A 443 -12.14 26.93 -19.38
CA GLU A 443 -13.16 27.79 -20.00
C GLU A 443 -14.55 27.14 -19.97
N PHE A 444 -14.64 25.84 -20.27
CA PHE A 444 -15.89 25.09 -20.19
C PHE A 444 -16.46 25.12 -18.76
N VAL A 445 -15.65 24.79 -17.76
CA VAL A 445 -16.07 24.80 -16.34
C VAL A 445 -16.55 26.19 -15.93
N GLN A 446 -15.83 27.26 -16.29
CA GLN A 446 -16.24 28.63 -16.01
C GLN A 446 -17.56 28.99 -16.69
N SER A 447 -17.74 28.60 -17.96
CA SER A 447 -18.96 28.88 -18.72
C SER A 447 -20.21 28.25 -18.08
N GLN A 448 -20.09 27.01 -17.59
CA GLN A 448 -21.21 26.31 -16.94
C GLN A 448 -21.55 26.93 -15.58
N GLN A 449 -20.54 27.29 -14.79
CA GLN A 449 -20.74 28.02 -13.54
C GLN A 449 -21.44 29.36 -13.76
N LEU A 450 -21.09 30.09 -14.83
CA LEU A 450 -21.71 31.37 -15.15
C LEU A 450 -23.17 31.21 -15.59
N ARG A 451 -23.46 30.22 -16.44
CA ARG A 451 -24.82 29.89 -16.88
C ARG A 451 -25.75 29.60 -15.71
N LYS A 452 -25.31 28.79 -14.73
CA LYS A 452 -26.13 28.49 -13.55
C LYS A 452 -26.34 29.71 -12.65
N ARG A 453 -25.33 30.58 -12.49
CA ARG A 453 -25.49 31.86 -11.76
C ARG A 453 -26.52 32.76 -12.44
N THR A 454 -26.47 32.90 -13.76
CA THR A 454 -27.46 33.70 -14.50
C THR A 454 -28.86 33.10 -14.39
N ALA A 455 -28.99 31.77 -14.50
CA ALA A 455 -30.27 31.07 -14.34
C ALA A 455 -30.89 31.28 -12.94
N ALA A 456 -30.08 31.18 -11.88
CA ALA A 456 -30.52 31.42 -10.50
C ALA A 456 -30.99 32.86 -10.26
N VAL A 457 -30.35 33.86 -10.89
CA VAL A 457 -30.78 35.27 -10.78
C VAL A 457 -32.11 35.52 -11.51
N SER A 458 -32.34 34.85 -12.65
CA SER A 458 -33.63 34.95 -13.36
C SER A 458 -34.79 34.27 -12.64
N GLU A 459 -34.56 33.19 -11.89
CA GLU A 459 -35.60 32.52 -11.09
C GLU A 459 -36.01 33.34 -9.85
N ILE A 460 -35.07 34.04 -9.20
CA ILE A 460 -35.37 34.93 -8.06
C ILE A 460 -36.17 36.17 -8.53
N GLY A 461 -35.89 36.69 -9.73
CA GLY A 461 -36.60 37.84 -10.30
C GLY A 461 -38.04 37.58 -10.76
N GLN A 462 -38.49 36.33 -10.86
CA GLN A 462 -39.87 35.97 -11.21
C GLN A 462 -40.76 35.69 -9.98
N ALA A 463 -40.18 35.44 -8.80
CA ALA A 463 -40.94 35.15 -7.58
C ALA A 463 -41.57 36.41 -6.94
N ASP A 464 -41.02 37.61 -7.17
CA ASP A 464 -41.53 38.87 -6.62
C ASP A 464 -42.62 39.54 -7.51
N GLY A 465 -43.04 38.91 -8.61
CA GLY A 465 -43.97 39.49 -9.59
C GLY A 465 -45.43 39.01 -9.50
N ALA A 466 -45.79 38.18 -8.52
CA ALA A 466 -47.06 37.46 -8.52
C ALA A 466 -48.08 37.87 -7.43
N ASP A 467 -47.84 38.93 -6.65
CA ASP A 467 -48.71 39.30 -5.51
C ASP A 467 -49.44 40.66 -5.63
N ASP A 468 -49.37 41.35 -6.76
CA ASP A 468 -50.10 42.61 -6.99
C ASP A 468 -51.01 42.50 -8.23
N MET A 469 -52.22 41.94 -8.05
CA MET A 469 -53.45 42.34 -8.77
C MET A 469 -54.65 41.50 -8.31
N ALA A 470 -55.23 41.87 -7.17
CA ALA A 470 -56.63 41.58 -6.84
C ALA A 470 -57.16 42.61 -5.82
N GLU A 471 -57.56 43.79 -6.32
CA GLU A 471 -58.58 44.63 -5.68
C GLU A 471 -59.89 44.52 -6.46
#